data_AF-A0A932VGM5-F1
#
_entry.id   AF-A0A932VGM5-F1
#
_cell.length_a   1.000
_cell.length_b   1.000
_cell.length_c   1.000
_cell.angle_alpha   90.00
_cell.angle_beta   90.00
_cell.angle_gamma   90.00
#
_symmetry.space_group_name_H-M   'P 1'
#
loop_
_entity.id
_entity.type
_entity.pdbx_description
1 polymer ?
#
loop_
_entity_poly.entity_id
_entity_poly.type
_entity_poly.pdbx_seq_one_letter_code
_entity_poly.pdbx_strand_id
1 'polypeptide(L)'
;LSTLEKGQLMVRHPHFAQPVFVRFPRPAVLSGREGVERFPQAAEPTLEAAITRSLRALEPAVTLDWVKDAIALAEEDEALRARNRTLQARPEDVKSYFRAQLKRRVGGERAPAPPRPALRTSPADDPYGF
;
A
#
# COMPACT_ATOMS: atom_id res chain seq x y z
N LEU A 1 -17.05 19.72 -47.64
CA LEU A 1 -15.66 19.97 -47.21
C LEU A 1 -15.09 18.63 -46.74
N SER A 2 -14.18 18.05 -47.51
CA SER A 2 -13.55 16.75 -47.19
C SER A 2 -12.81 16.84 -45.86
N THR A 3 -13.21 16.04 -44.89
CA THR A 3 -12.59 15.97 -43.56
C THR A 3 -11.25 15.25 -43.68
N LEU A 4 -10.16 16.01 -43.58
CA LEU A 4 -8.80 15.46 -43.49
C LEU A 4 -8.66 14.57 -42.25
N GLU A 5 -7.88 13.50 -42.34
CA GLU A 5 -7.57 12.70 -41.17
C GLU A 5 -6.81 13.53 -40.14
N LYS A 6 -7.02 13.24 -38.85
CA LYS A 6 -6.36 13.97 -37.77
C LYS A 6 -4.83 13.84 -37.96
N GLY A 7 -4.12 14.97 -38.12
CA GLY A 7 -2.67 14.99 -38.38
C GLY A 7 -2.27 15.07 -39.85
N GLN A 8 -3.24 15.10 -40.78
CA GLN A 8 -3.05 15.36 -42.19
C GLN A 8 -3.28 16.86 -42.49
N LEU A 9 -2.43 17.43 -43.36
CA LEU A 9 -2.51 18.81 -43.81
C LEU A 9 -2.48 18.86 -45.34
N MET A 10 -3.40 19.61 -45.93
CA MET A 10 -3.37 19.93 -47.36
C MET A 10 -2.51 21.17 -47.58
N VAL A 11 -1.42 21.02 -48.33
CA VAL A 11 -0.50 22.11 -48.70
C VAL A 11 -0.69 22.44 -50.18
N ARG A 12 -0.84 23.72 -50.48
CA ARG A 12 -0.75 24.24 -51.86
C ARG A 12 0.69 24.60 -52.14
N HIS A 13 1.28 24.01 -53.18
CA HIS A 13 2.67 24.25 -53.57
C HIS A 13 2.73 24.92 -54.96
N PRO A 14 3.50 26.01 -55.16
CA PRO A 14 3.52 26.75 -56.42
C PRO A 14 3.93 25.91 -57.64
N HIS A 15 4.74 24.88 -57.43
CA HIS A 15 5.23 24.00 -58.48
C HIS A 15 4.38 22.73 -58.71
N PHE A 16 3.33 22.52 -57.92
CA PHE A 16 2.40 21.39 -58.10
C PHE A 16 0.98 21.91 -58.35
N ALA A 17 0.41 21.55 -59.50
CA ALA A 17 -0.97 21.92 -59.84
C ALA A 17 -2.00 21.22 -58.93
N GLN A 18 -1.65 20.06 -58.36
CA GLN A 18 -2.50 19.26 -57.48
C GLN A 18 -2.17 19.55 -56.00
N PRO A 19 -3.18 19.58 -55.09
CA PRO A 19 -2.92 19.72 -53.65
C PRO A 19 -2.10 18.55 -53.12
N VAL A 20 -1.08 18.84 -52.31
CA VAL A 20 -0.23 17.83 -51.68
C VAL A 20 -0.72 17.59 -50.25
N PHE A 21 -0.92 16.33 -49.86
CA PHE A 21 -1.31 15.99 -48.49
C PHE A 21 -0.11 15.46 -47.72
N VAL A 22 0.33 16.22 -46.72
CA VAL A 22 1.41 15.80 -45.80
C VAL A 22 0.81 15.32 -44.49
N ARG A 23 1.44 14.33 -43.87
CA ARG A 23 1.05 13.80 -42.56
C ARG A 23 2.24 13.92 -41.63
N PHE A 24 2.06 14.62 -40.52
CA PHE A 24 3.09 14.65 -39.49
C PHE A 24 3.19 13.26 -38.85
N PRO A 25 4.42 12.75 -38.59
CA PRO A 25 4.60 11.51 -37.85
C PRO A 25 3.89 11.63 -36.52
N ARG A 26 2.89 10.78 -36.29
CA ARG A 26 2.28 10.69 -34.97
C ARG A 26 3.19 9.85 -34.09
N PRO A 27 3.49 10.31 -32.87
CA PRO A 27 3.93 9.38 -31.84
C PRO A 27 2.93 8.23 -31.77
N ALA A 28 3.39 7.00 -31.59
CA ALA A 28 2.53 5.83 -31.46
C ALA A 28 1.79 5.87 -30.12
N VAL A 29 0.80 6.76 -30.00
CA VAL A 29 -0.09 6.87 -28.86
C VAL A 29 -1.36 6.07 -29.15
N LEU A 30 -1.70 5.20 -28.21
CA LEU A 30 -2.98 4.50 -28.23
C LEU A 30 -4.10 5.54 -28.12
N SER A 31 -5.22 5.28 -28.78
CA SER A 31 -6.45 6.03 -28.50
C SER A 31 -6.84 5.84 -27.03
N GLY A 32 -7.66 6.75 -26.48
CA GLY A 32 -8.07 6.67 -25.07
C GLY A 32 -8.70 5.31 -24.71
N ARG A 33 -9.50 4.75 -25.63
CA ARG A 33 -10.09 3.41 -25.48
C ARG A 33 -9.04 2.30 -25.52
N GLU A 34 -8.19 2.27 -26.54
CA GLU A 34 -7.11 1.27 -26.67
C GLU A 34 -6.14 1.31 -25.48
N GLY A 35 -5.91 2.51 -24.92
CA GLY A 35 -5.10 2.71 -23.73
C GLY A 35 -5.73 2.04 -22.51
N VAL A 36 -7.03 2.25 -22.28
CA VAL A 36 -7.77 1.64 -21.16
C VAL A 36 -7.90 0.12 -21.31
N GLU A 37 -8.14 -0.38 -22.53
CA GLU A 37 -8.23 -1.82 -22.79
C GLU A 37 -6.88 -2.53 -22.59
N ARG A 38 -5.77 -1.90 -23.01
CA ARG A 38 -4.42 -2.48 -22.86
C ARG A 38 -3.85 -2.31 -21.45
N PHE A 39 -4.17 -1.20 -20.78
CA PHE A 39 -3.67 -0.85 -19.45
C PHE A 39 -4.86 -0.55 -18.53
N PRO A 40 -5.59 -1.57 -18.06
CA PRO A 40 -6.68 -1.36 -17.13
C PRO A 40 -6.16 -0.73 -15.84
N GLN A 41 -6.99 0.08 -15.18
CA GLN A 41 -6.64 0.63 -13.87
C GLN A 41 -6.38 -0.52 -12.89
N ALA A 42 -5.17 -0.52 -12.31
CA ALA A 42 -4.83 -1.48 -11.28
C ALA A 42 -5.71 -1.24 -10.06
N ALA A 43 -6.09 -2.33 -9.38
CA ALA A 43 -6.77 -2.24 -8.10
C ALA A 43 -5.89 -1.48 -7.09
N GLU A 44 -6.52 -0.67 -6.25
CA GLU A 44 -5.80 0.02 -5.18
C GLU A 44 -5.18 -1.02 -4.23
N PRO A 45 -3.86 -0.93 -3.98
CA PRO A 45 -3.20 -1.86 -3.09
C PRO A 45 -3.69 -1.62 -1.65
N THR A 46 -3.78 -2.70 -0.87
CA THR A 46 -4.03 -2.58 0.57
C THR A 46 -2.92 -1.80 1.26
N LEU A 47 -3.20 -1.25 2.44
CA LEU A 47 -2.23 -0.51 3.24
C LEU A 47 -0.94 -1.32 3.46
N GLU A 48 -1.06 -2.59 3.83
CA GLU A 48 0.06 -3.49 4.10
C GLU A 48 0.88 -3.74 2.84
N ALA A 49 0.21 -3.96 1.70
CA ALA A 49 0.87 -4.16 0.42
C ALA A 49 1.62 -2.89 -0.02
N ALA A 50 1.02 -1.72 0.18
CA ALA A 50 1.64 -0.43 -0.13
C ALA A 50 2.86 -0.14 0.75
N ILE A 51 2.78 -0.41 2.06
CA ILE A 51 3.91 -0.27 2.99
C ILE A 51 5.01 -1.28 2.64
N THR A 52 4.66 -2.54 2.40
CA THR A 52 5.62 -3.60 2.02
C THR A 52 6.40 -3.22 0.76
N ARG A 53 5.70 -2.78 -0.29
CA ARG A 53 6.33 -2.32 -1.53
C ARG A 53 7.29 -1.17 -1.30
N SER A 54 6.93 -0.24 -0.42
CA SER A 54 7.74 0.94 -0.10
C SER A 54 9.00 0.57 0.68
N LEU A 55 8.89 -0.27 1.72
CA LEU A 55 10.02 -0.69 2.55
C LEU A 55 10.98 -1.61 1.80
N ARG A 56 10.50 -2.42 0.85
CA ARG A 56 11.34 -3.27 -0.01
C ARG A 56 12.33 -2.51 -0.89
N ALA A 57 12.08 -1.23 -1.15
CA ALA A 57 13.03 -0.37 -1.84
C ALA A 57 14.31 -0.12 -1.02
N LEU A 58 14.24 -0.27 0.31
CA LEU A 58 15.38 -0.13 1.22
C LEU A 58 15.90 -1.49 1.70
N GLU A 59 14.99 -2.41 2.07
CA GLU A 59 15.33 -3.76 2.55
C GLU A 59 14.50 -4.81 1.81
N PRO A 60 15.08 -5.50 0.80
CA PRO A 60 14.36 -6.51 0.00
C PRO A 60 13.80 -7.68 0.80
N ALA A 61 14.37 -7.96 1.97
CA ALA A 61 13.96 -9.04 2.88
C ALA A 61 12.69 -8.73 3.69
N VAL A 62 12.04 -7.57 3.49
CA VAL A 62 10.75 -7.25 4.11
C VAL A 62 9.64 -8.07 3.45
N THR A 63 8.89 -8.82 4.26
CA THR A 63 7.76 -9.64 3.83
C THR A 63 6.42 -8.98 4.17
N LEU A 64 5.36 -9.35 3.44
CA LEU A 64 4.01 -8.85 3.71
C LEU A 64 3.52 -9.25 5.10
N ASP A 65 3.78 -10.49 5.50
CA ASP A 65 3.36 -11.00 6.82
C ASP A 65 4.05 -10.26 7.95
N TRP A 66 5.34 -9.95 7.81
CA TRP A 66 6.05 -9.14 8.79
C TRP A 66 5.44 -7.73 8.92
N VAL A 67 5.04 -7.11 7.81
CA VAL A 67 4.39 -5.78 7.84
C VAL A 67 3.03 -5.87 8.52
N LYS A 68 2.22 -6.89 8.19
CA LYS A 68 0.94 -7.16 8.86
C LYS A 68 1.11 -7.25 10.37
N ASP A 69 2.08 -8.05 10.82
CA ASP A 69 2.36 -8.22 12.25
C ASP A 69 2.85 -6.91 12.89
N ALA A 70 3.70 -6.16 12.18
CA ALA A 70 4.25 -4.91 12.69
C ALA A 70 3.16 -3.84 12.89
N ILE A 71 2.18 -3.75 11.97
CA ILE A 71 1.14 -2.72 12.02
C ILE A 71 -0.18 -3.20 12.62
N ALA A 72 -0.27 -4.44 13.11
CA ALA A 72 -1.52 -5.06 13.58
C ALA A 72 -2.28 -4.24 14.64
N LEU A 73 -1.57 -3.43 15.43
CA LEU A 73 -2.14 -2.56 16.48
C LEU A 73 -2.02 -1.06 16.16
N ALA A 74 -1.51 -0.72 14.98
CA ALA A 74 -1.31 0.65 14.54
C ALA A 74 -2.53 1.13 13.75
N GLU A 75 -2.90 2.39 13.97
CA GLU A 75 -3.85 3.07 13.09
C GLU A 75 -3.19 3.33 11.73
N GLU A 76 -4.00 3.44 10.67
CA GLU A 76 -3.51 3.67 9.31
C GLU A 76 -2.60 4.90 9.20
N ASP A 77 -3.03 6.05 9.73
CA ASP A 77 -2.24 7.29 9.73
C ASP A 77 -0.90 7.16 10.47
N GLU A 78 -0.84 6.29 11.47
CA GLU A 78 0.38 6.02 12.21
C GLU A 78 1.34 5.17 11.39
N ALA A 79 0.84 4.10 10.76
CA ALA A 79 1.61 3.24 9.88
C ALA A 79 2.17 4.01 8.68
N LEU A 80 1.36 4.91 8.08
CA LEU A 80 1.79 5.78 6.98
C LEU A 80 2.86 6.78 7.41
N ARG A 81 2.74 7.39 8.59
CA ARG A 81 3.78 8.28 9.15
C ARG A 81 5.08 7.53 9.44
N ALA A 82 4.99 6.35 10.05
CA ALA A 82 6.14 5.49 10.31
C ALA A 82 6.87 5.10 9.01
N ARG A 83 6.10 4.73 7.97
CA ARG A 83 6.64 4.47 6.62
C ARG A 83 7.39 5.69 6.09
N ASN A 84 6.76 6.86 6.08
CA ASN A 84 7.36 8.08 5.53
C ASN A 84 8.67 8.46 6.25
N ARG A 85 8.71 8.37 7.58
CA ARG A 85 9.93 8.63 8.34
C ARG A 85 11.03 7.63 8.03
N THR A 86 10.69 6.35 7.87
CA THR A 86 11.65 5.30 7.53
C THR A 86 12.24 5.53 6.14
N LEU A 87 11.40 5.89 5.17
CA LEU A 87 11.84 6.24 3.81
C LEU A 87 12.75 7.47 3.77
N GLN A 88 12.47 8.46 4.62
CA GLN A 88 13.27 9.68 4.72
C GLN A 88 14.62 9.44 5.42
N ALA A 89 14.62 8.70 6.52
CA ALA A 89 15.82 8.48 7.33
C ALA A 89 16.79 7.47 6.69
N ARG A 90 16.28 6.52 5.89
CA ARG A 90 17.06 5.43 5.26
C ARG A 90 18.04 4.76 6.24
N PRO A 91 17.54 4.25 7.38
CA PRO A 91 18.37 3.61 8.41
C PRO A 91 19.02 2.33 7.87
N GLU A 92 20.13 1.91 8.47
CA GLU A 92 20.78 0.63 8.15
C GLU A 92 19.90 -0.57 8.51
N ASP A 93 19.21 -0.51 9.66
CA ASP A 93 18.20 -1.50 10.07
C ASP A 93 16.79 -0.91 9.90
N VAL A 94 16.17 -1.24 8.76
CA VAL A 94 14.86 -0.74 8.36
C VAL A 94 13.75 -1.32 9.24
N LYS A 95 13.80 -2.62 9.55
CA LYS A 95 12.77 -3.32 10.35
C LYS A 95 12.70 -2.78 11.77
N SER A 96 13.85 -2.63 12.42
CA SER A 96 13.90 -2.12 13.80
C SER A 96 13.50 -0.65 13.88
N TYR A 97 13.99 0.18 12.96
CA TYR A 97 13.64 1.60 12.92
C TYR A 97 12.14 1.80 12.66
N PHE A 98 11.56 1.09 11.68
CA PHE A 98 10.13 1.18 11.38
C PHE A 98 9.27 0.81 12.59
N ARG A 99 9.59 -0.28 13.29
CA ARG A 99 8.88 -0.68 14.52
C ARG A 99 9.02 0.37 15.63
N ALA A 100 10.18 0.99 15.78
CA ALA A 100 10.40 2.04 16.77
C ALA A 100 9.58 3.31 16.50
N GLN A 101 9.13 3.54 15.26
CA GLN A 101 8.25 4.67 14.92
C GLN A 101 6.78 4.42 15.28
N LEU A 102 6.39 3.16 15.49
CA LEU A 102 5.05 2.81 15.94
C LEU A 102 4.95 3.05 17.45
N LYS A 103 3.84 3.62 17.90
CA LYS A 103 3.59 3.87 19.31
C LYS A 103 3.64 2.53 20.04
N ARG A 104 4.48 2.48 21.07
CA ARG A 104 4.52 1.34 21.99
C ARG A 104 3.22 1.35 22.79
N ARG A 105 2.15 0.74 22.27
CA ARG A 105 0.97 0.41 23.08
C ARG A 105 1.38 -0.73 24.01
N VAL A 106 2.01 -0.35 25.13
CA VAL A 106 2.29 -1.23 26.26
C VAL A 106 0.97 -1.93 26.61
N GLY A 107 1.02 -3.27 26.71
CA GLY A 107 -0.15 -4.10 26.96
C GLY A 107 -0.98 -3.55 28.11
N GLY A 108 -2.30 -3.60 27.95
CA GLY A 108 -3.25 -3.08 28.93
C GLY A 108 -2.87 -3.52 30.33
N GLU A 109 -2.85 -2.56 31.25
CA GLU A 109 -2.58 -2.80 32.66
C GLU A 109 -3.45 -3.96 33.14
N ARG A 110 -2.82 -5.03 33.64
CA ARG A 110 -3.52 -6.18 34.18
C ARG A 110 -4.17 -5.70 35.47
N ALA A 111 -5.45 -5.36 35.40
CA ALA A 111 -6.23 -4.98 36.57
C ALA A 111 -6.00 -6.03 37.67
N PRO A 112 -5.73 -5.61 38.93
CA PRO A 112 -5.52 -6.56 40.02
C PRO A 112 -6.75 -7.46 40.10
N ALA A 113 -6.52 -8.77 40.10
CA ALA A 113 -7.60 -9.73 40.24
C ALA A 113 -8.34 -9.42 41.55
N PRO A 114 -9.69 -9.37 41.56
CA PRO A 114 -10.42 -9.23 42.80
C PRO A 114 -10.02 -10.38 43.74
N PRO A 115 -9.93 -10.15 45.06
CA PRO A 115 -9.59 -11.20 46.01
C PRO A 115 -10.59 -12.34 45.84
N ARG A 116 -10.10 -13.50 45.37
CA ARG A 116 -10.92 -14.70 45.29
C ARG A 116 -11.24 -15.09 46.73
N PRO A 117 -12.52 -15.24 47.11
CA PRO A 117 -12.85 -15.79 48.42
C PRO A 117 -12.21 -17.18 48.51
N ALA A 118 -11.58 -17.47 49.65
CA ALA A 118 -11.03 -18.79 49.90
C ALA A 118 -12.12 -19.83 49.69
N LEU A 119 -11.84 -20.83 48.86
CA LEU A 119 -12.70 -22.02 48.76
C LEU A 119 -12.79 -22.59 50.17
N ARG A 120 -14.00 -22.67 50.70
CA ARG A 120 -14.25 -23.35 51.97
C ARG A 120 -13.80 -24.80 51.78
N THR A 121 -12.73 -25.19 52.44
CA THR A 121 -12.36 -26.60 52.53
C THR A 121 -13.49 -27.32 53.26
N SER A 122 -13.94 -28.43 52.70
CA SER A 122 -14.92 -29.30 53.34
C SER A 122 -14.48 -29.61 54.78
N PRO A 123 -15.41 -29.68 55.75
CA PRO A 123 -15.07 -30.05 57.13
C PRO A 123 -14.34 -31.39 57.16
N ALA A 124 -13.34 -31.53 58.03
CA ALA A 124 -12.49 -32.72 58.12
C ALA A 124 -13.25 -34.01 58.51
N ASP A 125 -14.52 -33.89 58.93
CA ASP A 125 -15.39 -35.00 59.34
C ASP A 125 -16.63 -35.11 58.43
N ASP A 126 -16.45 -35.10 57.10
CA ASP A 126 -17.49 -35.53 56.16
C ASP A 126 -17.30 -37.01 55.79
N PRO A 127 -18.16 -37.93 56.25
CA PRO A 127 -18.07 -39.36 55.92
C PRO A 127 -18.44 -39.68 54.45
N TYR A 128 -18.78 -38.69 53.62
CA TYR A 128 -19.13 -38.89 52.20
C TYR A 128 -18.40 -37.95 51.22
N GLY A 129 -17.26 -37.36 51.59
CA GLY A 129 -16.41 -36.61 50.64
C GLY A 129 -15.70 -37.54 49.65
N PHE A 130 -15.94 -37.35 48.33
CA PHE A 130 -15.17 -38.00 47.26
C PHE A 130 -13.80 -37.33 47.04
#